data_AF-A0A3D4T770-F1
#
_entry.id   AF-A0A3D4T770-F1
#
_cell.length_a   1.000
_cell.length_b   1.000
_cell.length_c   1.000
_cell.angle_alpha   90.00
_cell.angle_beta   90.00
_cell.angle_gamma   90.00
#
_symmetry.space_group_name_H-M   'P 1'
#
loop_
_entity.id
_entity.type
_entity.pdbx_description
1 polymer ?
#
loop_
_entity_poly.entity_id
_entity_poly.type
_entity_poly.pdbx_seq_one_letter_code
_entity_poly.pdbx_strand_id
1 'polypeptide(L)'
;VKDKFYDVTMPCPKCNDKIIFDYYNVDNVGKFHCAGCDFSSEDRVDFFAQNVDFSECSFDCNGYRFTVTNKEPFYIFNYALCIAVCTKLGMTNDELQRSFSNFKNISGRMETLKYKTKTLKYIRIKQENPETLQTALDYIAKDETPKILLMGLEELKDFDPYYTNTFYAFDVDFESLKKNNIKHYICFSEAVAYDTANRMIYAGIDKNDISVLPNDSDEAILSELDKFDVDNVYLITWLKKYHELEKSTKQYGGNE
;
A
#
# COMPACT_ATOMS: atom_id res chain seq x y z
N VAL A 1 10.27 15.53 1.44
CA VAL A 1 10.03 15.74 2.88
C VAL A 1 8.56 16.06 3.07
N LYS A 2 7.86 15.37 3.99
CA LYS A 2 6.44 15.63 4.28
C LYS A 2 6.33 16.87 5.19
N ASP A 3 6.23 18.07 4.62
CA ASP A 3 6.09 19.32 5.38
C ASP A 3 4.63 19.64 5.80
N LYS A 4 3.75 18.63 5.88
CA LYS A 4 2.30 18.81 5.98
C LYS A 4 1.70 18.11 7.20
N PHE A 5 0.42 18.38 7.45
CA PHE A 5 -0.42 17.86 8.54
C PHE A 5 -0.33 16.34 8.78
N TYR A 6 -0.01 15.54 7.75
CA TYR A 6 0.13 14.07 7.81
C TYR A 6 1.58 13.58 7.98
N ASP A 7 2.45 14.41 8.58
CA ASP A 7 3.81 14.00 8.91
C ASP A 7 3.81 12.99 10.08
N VAL A 8 4.59 11.92 9.96
CA VAL A 8 4.69 10.90 11.02
C VAL A 8 5.52 11.49 12.15
N THR A 9 4.86 11.83 13.25
CA THR A 9 5.57 12.30 14.45
C THR A 9 6.20 11.12 15.17
N MET A 10 7.49 10.87 14.90
CA MET A 10 8.29 9.97 15.74
C MET A 10 9.14 10.78 16.71
N PRO A 11 8.95 10.64 18.03
CA PRO A 11 9.83 11.25 19.00
C PRO A 11 11.20 10.56 18.96
N CYS A 12 12.26 11.34 19.11
CA CYS A 12 13.61 10.81 19.21
C CYS A 12 13.72 9.88 20.42
N PRO A 13 14.21 8.64 20.27
CA PRO A 13 14.33 7.70 21.39
C PRO A 13 15.37 8.12 22.44
N LYS A 14 16.22 9.12 22.14
CA LYS A 14 17.26 9.63 23.04
C LYS A 14 16.80 10.84 23.85
N CYS A 15 16.14 11.82 23.22
CA CYS A 15 15.79 13.09 23.86
C CYS A 15 14.30 13.48 23.77
N ASN A 16 13.48 12.64 23.11
CA ASN A 16 12.05 12.86 22.84
C ASN A 16 11.70 14.06 21.94
N ASP A 17 12.69 14.78 21.43
CA ASP A 17 12.47 15.86 20.45
C ASP A 17 12.11 15.32 19.06
N LYS A 18 11.63 16.17 18.16
CA LYS A 18 11.17 15.79 16.82
C LYS A 18 12.29 15.13 16.00
N ILE A 19 11.96 14.01 15.34
CA ILE A 19 12.78 13.44 14.25
C ILE A 19 12.39 14.14 12.93
N ILE A 20 13.41 14.53 12.17
CA ILE A 20 13.29 15.12 10.84
C ILE A 20 13.85 14.12 9.83
N PHE A 21 13.04 13.75 8.85
CA PHE A 21 13.47 12.88 7.74
C PHE A 21 14.01 13.72 6.58
N ASP A 22 15.25 13.44 6.18
CA ASP A 22 15.88 14.02 4.98
C ASP A 22 15.16 13.51 3.72
N TYR A 23 14.78 12.23 3.74
CA TYR A 23 13.96 11.58 2.73
C TYR A 23 13.23 10.37 3.33
N TYR A 24 12.16 9.94 2.65
CA TYR A 24 11.38 8.75 3.00
C TYR A 24 11.60 7.70 1.91
N ASN A 25 11.97 6.48 2.30
CA ASN A 25 11.89 5.30 1.44
C ASN A 25 10.47 4.71 1.47
N VAL A 26 9.89 4.68 2.68
CA VAL A 26 8.47 4.42 2.99
C VAL A 26 8.07 5.34 4.15
N ASP A 27 6.78 5.37 4.50
CA ASP A 27 6.13 6.39 5.34
C ASP A 27 6.75 6.70 6.71
N ASN A 28 7.57 5.81 7.25
CA ASN A 28 8.27 5.96 8.54
C ASN A 28 9.75 5.49 8.49
N VAL A 29 10.30 5.16 7.32
CA VAL A 29 11.68 4.69 7.16
C VAL A 29 12.40 5.52 6.12
N GLY A 30 13.54 6.07 6.49
CA GLY A 30 14.38 6.88 5.62
C GLY A 30 15.54 7.48 6.41
N LYS A 31 16.40 8.25 5.73
CA LYS A 31 17.47 8.97 6.41
C LYS A 31 16.85 10.07 7.26
N PHE A 32 17.30 10.17 8.51
CA PHE A 32 16.75 11.10 9.49
C PHE A 32 17.83 11.69 10.39
N HIS A 33 17.49 12.81 11.02
CA HIS A 33 18.24 13.42 12.12
C HIS A 33 17.28 13.97 13.19
N CYS A 34 17.72 14.02 14.44
CA CYS A 34 16.96 14.63 15.53
C CYS A 34 17.14 16.15 15.56
N ALA A 35 16.07 16.90 15.83
CA ALA A 35 16.11 18.35 15.98
C ALA A 35 16.78 18.82 17.29
N GLY A 36 16.77 17.98 18.34
CA GLY A 36 17.19 18.36 19.70
C GLY A 36 18.48 17.70 20.20
N CYS A 37 19.01 16.68 19.51
CA CYS A 37 20.25 16.00 19.89
C CYS A 37 20.99 15.44 18.67
N ASP A 38 22.11 14.76 18.92
CA ASP A 38 23.00 14.13 17.93
C ASP A 38 22.49 12.78 17.37
N PHE A 39 21.29 12.32 17.74
CA PHE A 39 20.74 11.06 17.22
C PHE A 39 20.33 11.21 15.75
N SER A 40 20.91 10.42 14.88
CA SER A 40 20.64 10.43 13.43
C SER A 40 20.82 9.03 12.83
N SER A 41 20.45 8.88 11.56
CA SER A 41 20.82 7.70 10.78
C SER A 41 22.34 7.54 10.69
N GLU A 42 22.81 6.29 10.67
CA GLU A 42 24.23 5.99 10.44
C GLU A 42 24.63 6.30 8.99
N ASP A 43 25.80 6.91 8.79
CA ASP A 43 26.30 7.22 7.45
C ASP A 43 26.94 6.00 6.75
N ARG A 44 27.26 4.94 7.49
CA ARG A 44 27.87 3.72 6.95
C ARG A 44 27.07 2.50 7.37
N VAL A 45 26.52 1.81 6.38
CA VAL A 45 25.75 0.58 6.57
C VAL A 45 26.46 -0.54 5.82
N ASP A 46 26.71 -1.68 6.47
CA ASP A 46 27.39 -2.84 5.88
C ASP A 46 26.64 -3.39 4.65
N PHE A 47 25.30 -3.44 4.74
CA PHE A 47 24.41 -3.96 3.71
C PHE A 47 23.46 -2.86 3.27
N PHE A 48 23.92 -2.06 2.32
CA PHE A 48 23.16 -0.95 1.77
C PHE A 48 22.54 -1.32 0.41
N ALA A 49 21.22 -1.32 0.33
CA ALA A 49 20.49 -1.49 -0.91
C ALA A 49 20.44 -0.16 -1.67
N GLN A 50 20.94 -0.14 -2.90
CA GLN A 50 21.03 1.04 -3.75
C GLN A 50 20.74 0.71 -5.22
N ASN A 51 20.66 1.73 -6.08
CA ASN A 51 20.41 1.57 -7.52
C ASN A 51 19.19 0.68 -7.83
N VAL A 52 18.11 0.88 -7.07
CA VAL A 52 16.85 0.13 -7.21
C VAL A 52 16.20 0.47 -8.54
N ASP A 53 15.95 -0.56 -9.34
CA ASP A 53 15.27 -0.52 -10.62
C ASP A 53 13.96 -1.31 -10.53
N PHE A 54 12.84 -0.59 -10.49
CA PHE A 54 11.51 -1.18 -10.38
C PHE A 54 10.99 -1.76 -11.71
N SER A 55 11.58 -1.40 -12.85
CA SER A 55 11.27 -2.01 -14.15
C SER A 55 11.88 -3.39 -14.26
N GLU A 56 13.17 -3.48 -13.93
CA GLU A 56 13.97 -4.71 -14.02
C GLU A 56 13.90 -5.58 -12.76
N CYS A 57 13.10 -5.16 -11.76
CA CYS A 57 12.99 -5.80 -10.44
C CYS A 57 14.37 -6.12 -9.85
N SER A 58 15.28 -5.14 -9.83
CA SER A 58 16.66 -5.35 -9.40
C SER A 58 17.21 -4.22 -8.53
N PHE A 59 18.23 -4.52 -7.74
CA PHE A 59 18.95 -3.56 -6.92
C PHE A 59 20.35 -4.06 -6.59
N ASP A 60 21.23 -3.15 -6.19
CA ASP A 60 22.60 -3.48 -5.80
C ASP A 60 22.71 -3.56 -4.28
N CYS A 61 23.34 -4.61 -3.76
CA CYS A 61 23.67 -4.77 -2.34
C CYS A 61 24.87 -5.70 -2.20
N ASN A 62 25.73 -5.49 -1.20
CA ASN A 62 26.91 -6.34 -0.95
C ASN A 62 27.81 -6.54 -2.21
N GLY A 63 27.98 -5.47 -2.99
CA GLY A 63 28.78 -5.48 -4.22
C GLY A 63 28.21 -6.32 -5.37
N TYR A 64 26.93 -6.70 -5.32
CA TYR A 64 26.28 -7.56 -6.30
C TYR A 64 24.92 -7.00 -6.71
N ARG A 65 24.54 -7.17 -7.98
CA ARG A 65 23.23 -6.77 -8.50
C ARG A 65 22.27 -7.95 -8.45
N PHE A 66 21.28 -7.87 -7.57
CA PHE A 66 20.27 -8.91 -7.40
C PHE A 66 19.06 -8.64 -8.27
N THR A 67 18.52 -9.67 -8.91
CA THR A 67 17.19 -9.66 -9.54
C THR A 67 16.22 -10.42 -8.63
N VAL A 68 15.09 -9.80 -8.33
CA VAL A 68 14.07 -10.29 -7.39
C VAL A 68 12.70 -10.42 -8.05
N THR A 69 11.81 -11.16 -7.41
CA THR A 69 10.44 -11.41 -7.92
C THR A 69 9.42 -10.38 -7.48
N ASN A 70 9.60 -9.76 -6.30
CA ASN A 70 8.69 -8.75 -5.77
C ASN A 70 9.40 -7.40 -5.70
N LYS A 71 8.75 -6.36 -6.19
CA LYS A 71 9.37 -5.04 -6.43
C LYS A 71 8.82 -3.92 -5.56
N GLU A 72 7.86 -4.21 -4.69
CA GLU A 72 7.31 -3.20 -3.80
C GLU A 72 8.40 -2.71 -2.83
N PRO A 73 8.47 -1.41 -2.50
CA PRO A 73 9.57 -0.83 -1.74
C PRO A 73 9.92 -1.56 -0.44
N PHE A 74 8.92 -2.06 0.29
CA PHE A 74 9.15 -2.79 1.54
C PHE A 74 9.87 -4.14 1.35
N TYR A 75 9.77 -4.77 0.17
CA TYR A 75 10.51 -6.01 -0.10
C TYR A 75 12.00 -5.78 -0.21
N ILE A 76 12.43 -4.60 -0.67
CA ILE A 76 13.87 -4.28 -0.78
C ILE A 76 14.53 -4.33 0.60
N PHE A 77 13.85 -3.86 1.66
CA PHE A 77 14.31 -4.00 3.04
C PHE A 77 14.40 -5.47 3.48
N ASN A 78 13.40 -6.29 3.13
CA ASN A 78 13.41 -7.72 3.46
C ASN A 78 14.55 -8.47 2.76
N TYR A 79 14.81 -8.14 1.49
CA TYR A 79 15.93 -8.72 0.75
C TYR A 79 17.27 -8.26 1.32
N ALA A 80 17.43 -6.96 1.64
CA ALA A 80 18.65 -6.44 2.27
C ALA A 80 18.93 -7.12 3.62
N LEU A 81 17.91 -7.33 4.45
CA LEU A 81 18.03 -8.10 5.70
C LEU A 81 18.42 -9.55 5.45
N CYS A 82 17.81 -10.21 4.46
CA CYS A 82 18.14 -11.59 4.11
C CYS A 82 19.60 -11.72 3.63
N ILE A 83 20.06 -10.81 2.76
CA ILE A 83 21.46 -10.74 2.33
C ILE A 83 22.37 -10.57 3.54
N ALA A 84 22.07 -9.60 4.42
CA ALA A 84 22.87 -9.34 5.61
C ALA A 84 23.03 -10.58 6.50
N VAL A 85 21.93 -11.26 6.83
CA VAL A 85 21.94 -12.46 7.67
C VAL A 85 22.66 -13.62 6.98
N CYS A 86 22.31 -13.93 5.74
CA CYS A 86 22.86 -15.07 5.02
C CYS A 86 24.35 -14.92 4.70
N THR A 87 24.81 -13.71 4.34
CA THR A 87 26.24 -13.43 4.16
C THR A 87 27.01 -13.63 5.47
N LYS A 88 26.48 -13.21 6.63
CA LYS A 88 27.11 -13.47 7.94
C LYS A 88 27.12 -14.95 8.32
N LEU A 89 26.22 -15.76 7.75
CA LEU A 89 26.19 -17.22 7.88
C LEU A 89 27.08 -17.94 6.84
N GLY A 90 27.81 -17.20 5.99
CA GLY A 90 28.75 -17.76 5.02
C GLY A 90 28.16 -18.11 3.66
N MET A 91 26.91 -17.70 3.37
CA MET A 91 26.33 -17.87 2.03
C MET A 91 26.88 -16.85 1.04
N THR A 92 27.06 -17.30 -0.20
CA THR A 92 27.53 -16.49 -1.32
C THR A 92 26.40 -15.70 -1.99
N ASN A 93 26.75 -14.62 -2.71
CA ASN A 93 25.77 -13.84 -3.48
C ASN A 93 25.08 -14.70 -4.56
N ASP A 94 25.77 -15.67 -5.17
CA ASP A 94 25.19 -16.56 -6.18
C ASP A 94 24.19 -17.57 -5.58
N GLU A 95 24.37 -17.99 -4.33
CA GLU A 95 23.37 -18.79 -3.61
C GLU A 95 22.13 -17.96 -3.31
N LEU A 96 22.31 -16.74 -2.83
CA LEU A 96 21.21 -15.81 -2.54
C LEU A 96 20.40 -15.47 -3.79
N GLN A 97 21.07 -15.17 -4.91
CA GLN A 97 20.42 -14.89 -6.19
C GLN A 97 19.55 -16.08 -6.63
N ARG A 98 20.07 -17.31 -6.55
CA ARG A 98 19.29 -18.52 -6.88
C ARG A 98 18.05 -18.68 -5.98
N SER A 99 18.15 -18.35 -4.70
CA SER A 99 17.01 -18.37 -3.78
C SER A 99 15.98 -17.29 -4.13
N PHE A 100 16.42 -16.07 -4.46
CA PHE A 100 15.51 -14.97 -4.81
C PHE A 100 14.76 -15.21 -6.12
N SER A 101 15.40 -15.80 -7.14
CA SER A 101 14.75 -16.15 -8.41
C SER A 101 13.61 -17.16 -8.24
N ASN A 102 13.63 -17.96 -7.17
CA ASN A 102 12.60 -18.97 -6.88
C ASN A 102 11.65 -18.57 -5.77
N PHE A 103 11.84 -17.40 -5.14
CA PHE A 103 11.00 -16.95 -4.06
C PHE A 103 9.61 -16.60 -4.58
N LYS A 104 8.62 -17.36 -4.12
CA LYS A 104 7.19 -17.10 -4.36
C LYS A 104 6.60 -16.54 -3.09
N ASN A 105 5.95 -15.39 -3.21
CA ASN A 105 5.17 -14.86 -2.11
C ASN A 105 3.97 -15.76 -1.85
N ILE A 106 3.66 -16.03 -0.58
CA ILE A 106 2.41 -16.70 -0.23
C ILE A 106 1.29 -15.68 -0.46
N SER A 107 0.25 -16.09 -1.19
CA SER A 107 -0.86 -15.24 -1.63
C SER A 107 -1.52 -14.42 -0.52
N GLY A 108 -2.21 -13.35 -0.92
CA GLY A 108 -3.11 -12.56 -0.08
C GLY A 108 -2.58 -11.19 0.33
N ARG A 109 -1.59 -10.63 -0.37
CA ARG A 109 -1.16 -9.21 -0.22
C ARG A 109 -1.43 -8.37 -1.46
N MET A 110 -0.97 -8.84 -2.61
CA MET A 110 -1.20 -8.23 -3.91
C MET A 110 -1.76 -9.32 -4.80
N GLU A 111 -3.02 -9.20 -5.20
CA GLU A 111 -3.68 -10.21 -6.02
C GLU A 111 -4.31 -9.55 -7.25
N THR A 112 -4.54 -10.34 -8.29
CA THR A 112 -5.23 -9.87 -9.49
C THR A 112 -6.39 -10.79 -9.82
N LEU A 113 -7.59 -10.21 -9.87
CA LEU A 113 -8.83 -10.86 -10.29
C LEU A 113 -9.16 -10.42 -11.72
N LYS A 114 -9.88 -11.27 -12.45
CA LYS A 114 -10.54 -10.90 -13.71
C LYS A 114 -12.04 -10.83 -13.51
N TYR A 115 -12.65 -9.75 -13.97
CA TYR A 115 -14.09 -9.58 -13.98
C TYR A 115 -14.50 -8.97 -15.33
N LYS A 116 -15.09 -9.77 -16.21
CA LYS A 116 -15.35 -9.38 -17.62
C LYS A 116 -14.05 -8.87 -18.26
N THR A 117 -14.02 -7.65 -18.80
CA THR A 117 -12.83 -7.00 -19.36
C THR A 117 -11.91 -6.42 -18.28
N LYS A 118 -12.41 -6.25 -17.06
CA LYS A 118 -11.72 -5.56 -15.97
C LYS A 118 -10.68 -6.44 -15.29
N THR A 119 -9.59 -5.79 -14.90
CA THR A 119 -8.49 -6.35 -14.12
C THR A 119 -8.49 -5.66 -12.75
N LEU A 120 -8.91 -6.39 -11.73
CA LEU A 120 -8.99 -5.88 -10.35
C LEU A 120 -7.71 -6.25 -9.62
N LYS A 121 -6.88 -5.25 -9.31
CA LYS A 121 -5.64 -5.36 -8.55
C LYS A 121 -5.95 -5.11 -7.07
N TYR A 122 -6.06 -6.19 -6.31
CA TYR A 122 -6.28 -6.11 -4.87
C TYR A 122 -4.98 -5.77 -4.15
N ILE A 123 -5.04 -4.78 -3.26
CA ILE A 123 -3.98 -4.38 -2.34
C ILE A 123 -4.50 -4.56 -0.92
N ARG A 124 -3.92 -5.50 -0.20
CA ARG A 124 -4.22 -5.70 1.21
C ARG A 124 -3.47 -4.68 2.06
N ILE A 125 -4.21 -3.87 2.80
CA ILE A 125 -3.71 -3.16 3.96
C ILE A 125 -3.89 -4.09 5.18
N LYS A 126 -2.87 -4.26 6.02
CA LYS A 126 -2.94 -5.11 7.21
C LYS A 126 -3.12 -4.21 8.44
N GLN A 127 -3.99 -4.62 9.36
CA GLN A 127 -4.25 -3.92 10.62
C GLN A 127 -4.85 -2.52 10.43
N GLU A 128 -5.32 -2.22 9.21
CA GLU A 128 -6.09 -1.02 8.89
C GLU A 128 -5.45 0.22 9.52
N ASN A 129 -4.15 0.41 9.28
CA ASN A 129 -3.38 1.51 9.85
C ASN A 129 -3.04 2.55 8.77
N PRO A 130 -2.79 3.81 9.16
CA PRO A 130 -2.51 4.88 8.19
C PRO A 130 -1.30 4.58 7.30
N GLU A 131 -0.22 4.02 7.85
CA GLU A 131 1.03 3.78 7.12
C GLU A 131 0.85 2.79 5.95
N THR A 132 0.12 1.70 6.19
CA THR A 132 -0.14 0.68 5.16
C THR A 132 -1.12 1.20 4.12
N LEU A 133 -2.11 1.99 4.52
CA LEU A 133 -3.01 2.66 3.59
C LEU A 133 -2.25 3.70 2.75
N GLN A 134 -1.45 4.59 3.33
CA GLN A 134 -0.64 5.56 2.57
C GLN A 134 0.27 4.85 1.56
N THR A 135 0.95 3.79 1.98
CA THR A 135 1.81 3.00 1.07
C THR A 135 1.02 2.42 -0.10
N ALA A 136 -0.21 1.98 0.13
CA ALA A 136 -1.10 1.51 -0.93
C ALA A 136 -1.53 2.65 -1.87
N LEU A 137 -1.92 3.82 -1.33
CA LEU A 137 -2.27 4.99 -2.12
C LEU A 137 -1.08 5.46 -2.97
N ASP A 138 0.12 5.54 -2.40
CA ASP A 138 1.34 5.94 -3.12
C ASP A 138 1.74 4.94 -4.19
N TYR A 139 1.49 3.64 -3.97
CA TYR A 139 1.69 2.62 -4.98
C TYR A 139 0.71 2.80 -6.16
N ILE A 140 -0.58 3.01 -5.87
CA ILE A 140 -1.61 3.30 -6.88
C ILE A 140 -1.27 4.59 -7.63
N ALA A 141 -0.69 5.56 -6.92
CA ALA A 141 -0.26 6.85 -7.43
C ALA A 141 1.00 6.78 -8.33
N LYS A 142 1.60 5.61 -8.54
CA LYS A 142 2.72 5.42 -9.50
C LYS A 142 2.28 4.86 -10.85
N ASP A 143 1.16 4.16 -10.91
CA ASP A 143 0.52 3.84 -12.18
C ASP A 143 -0.05 5.15 -12.74
N GLU A 144 0.15 5.54 -14.01
CA GLU A 144 -0.44 6.78 -14.58
C GLU A 144 -1.61 6.49 -15.54
N THR A 145 -1.90 5.20 -15.75
CA THR A 145 -2.96 4.78 -16.68
C THR A 145 -4.35 5.08 -16.11
N PRO A 146 -5.37 5.30 -16.96
CA PRO A 146 -6.74 5.48 -16.51
C PRO A 146 -7.18 4.33 -15.60
N LYS A 147 -7.71 4.64 -14.42
CA LYS A 147 -8.10 3.60 -13.45
C LYS A 147 -9.31 3.99 -12.60
N ILE A 148 -9.90 3.00 -11.96
CA ILE A 148 -10.92 3.17 -10.91
C ILE A 148 -10.32 2.77 -9.57
N LEU A 149 -10.63 3.52 -8.51
CA LEU A 149 -10.28 3.16 -7.14
C LEU A 149 -11.53 2.68 -6.39
N LEU A 150 -11.57 1.38 -6.09
CA LEU A 150 -12.61 0.71 -5.33
C LEU A 150 -12.13 0.50 -3.89
N MET A 151 -12.79 1.13 -2.93
CA MET A 151 -12.40 1.10 -1.51
C MET A 151 -13.53 0.57 -0.63
N GLY A 152 -13.30 -0.62 -0.07
CA GLY A 152 -14.12 -1.27 0.93
C GLY A 152 -13.45 -1.20 2.29
N LEU A 153 -13.34 0.00 2.84
CA LEU A 153 -12.78 0.19 4.18
C LEU A 153 -13.79 -0.20 5.23
N GLU A 154 -13.32 -0.57 6.42
CA GLU A 154 -14.19 -1.04 7.50
C GLU A 154 -13.84 -0.37 8.81
N GLU A 155 -14.74 -0.49 9.76
CA GLU A 155 -14.53 -0.02 11.12
C GLU A 155 -13.52 -0.91 11.88
N LEU A 156 -12.58 -0.27 12.57
CA LEU A 156 -11.71 -0.96 13.52
C LEU A 156 -12.45 -1.17 14.83
N LYS A 157 -12.67 -2.42 15.22
CA LYS A 157 -13.24 -2.80 16.52
C LYS A 157 -12.11 -3.11 17.48
N ASP A 158 -11.87 -2.21 18.42
CA ASP A 158 -10.83 -2.37 19.44
C ASP A 158 -11.35 -3.13 20.70
N PHE A 159 -10.50 -3.29 21.72
CA PHE A 159 -10.83 -3.97 22.98
C PHE A 159 -11.98 -3.30 23.76
N ASP A 160 -12.59 -4.05 24.69
CA ASP A 160 -13.70 -3.58 25.53
C ASP A 160 -13.27 -2.45 26.51
N PRO A 161 -14.00 -1.32 26.61
CA PRO A 161 -15.22 -0.96 25.88
C PRO A 161 -14.97 -0.77 24.39
N TYR A 162 -15.67 -1.52 23.54
CA TYR A 162 -15.47 -1.54 22.09
C TYR A 162 -15.47 -0.11 21.51
N TYR A 163 -14.28 0.42 21.25
CA TYR A 163 -14.15 1.64 20.47
C TYR A 163 -14.14 1.24 19.00
N THR A 164 -15.13 1.76 18.28
CA THR A 164 -15.21 1.65 16.83
C THR A 164 -14.66 2.92 16.21
N ASN A 165 -13.68 2.82 15.33
CA ASN A 165 -13.09 4.00 14.69
C ASN A 165 -12.72 3.75 13.21
N THR A 166 -12.52 4.85 12.50
CA THR A 166 -12.10 4.90 11.09
C THR A 166 -10.86 5.79 10.89
N PHE A 167 -10.14 6.10 11.97
CA PHE A 167 -9.08 7.12 11.99
C PHE A 167 -8.01 6.89 10.92
N TYR A 168 -7.74 5.62 10.59
CA TYR A 168 -6.69 5.25 9.66
C TYR A 168 -6.93 5.78 8.24
N ALA A 169 -8.18 6.00 7.85
CA ALA A 169 -8.50 6.70 6.60
C ALA A 169 -8.30 8.22 6.72
N PHE A 170 -8.44 8.77 7.93
CA PHE A 170 -8.31 10.20 8.19
C PHE A 170 -6.86 10.67 8.30
N ASP A 171 -5.96 9.79 8.71
CA ASP A 171 -4.53 10.09 8.92
C ASP A 171 -3.61 9.79 7.71
N VAL A 172 -4.19 9.62 6.51
CA VAL A 172 -3.43 9.47 5.25
C VAL A 172 -3.58 10.70 4.36
N ASP A 173 -2.68 10.92 3.42
CA ASP A 173 -2.71 11.96 2.39
C ASP A 173 -3.17 11.41 1.03
N PHE A 174 -4.29 11.93 0.52
CA PHE A 174 -4.84 11.62 -0.81
C PHE A 174 -4.30 12.55 -1.92
N GLU A 175 -3.40 13.49 -1.62
CA GLU A 175 -2.88 14.46 -2.58
C GLU A 175 -2.28 13.81 -3.84
N SER A 176 -1.58 12.68 -3.67
CA SER A 176 -0.97 11.94 -4.77
C SER A 176 -2.01 11.38 -5.75
N LEU A 177 -3.23 11.08 -5.27
CA LEU A 177 -4.31 10.52 -6.07
C LEU A 177 -5.09 11.57 -6.86
N LYS A 178 -5.19 12.81 -6.36
CA LYS A 178 -5.88 13.91 -7.06
C LYS A 178 -5.30 14.20 -8.45
N LYS A 179 -4.03 13.86 -8.68
CA LYS A 179 -3.32 14.12 -9.94
C LYS A 179 -3.17 12.86 -10.80
N ASN A 180 -3.74 11.73 -10.41
CA ASN A 180 -3.39 10.44 -10.99
C ASN A 180 -4.52 9.70 -11.70
N ASN A 181 -5.08 10.33 -12.74
CA ASN A 181 -5.92 9.69 -13.77
C ASN A 181 -6.99 8.70 -13.27
N ILE A 182 -7.44 8.87 -12.02
CA ILE A 182 -8.55 8.12 -11.45
C ILE A 182 -9.80 8.69 -12.08
N LYS A 183 -10.54 7.82 -12.76
CA LYS A 183 -11.76 8.19 -13.48
C LYS A 183 -12.99 8.18 -12.58
N HIS A 184 -12.95 7.36 -11.53
CA HIS A 184 -14.01 7.28 -10.54
C HIS A 184 -13.51 6.61 -9.26
N TYR A 185 -14.13 6.97 -8.14
CA TYR A 185 -13.95 6.36 -6.83
C TYR A 185 -15.25 5.65 -6.43
N ILE A 186 -15.15 4.42 -5.94
CA ILE A 186 -16.31 3.69 -5.41
C ILE A 186 -15.99 3.34 -3.95
N CYS A 187 -16.70 3.99 -3.03
CA CYS A 187 -16.61 3.70 -1.60
C CYS A 187 -17.75 2.77 -1.20
N PHE A 188 -17.43 1.61 -0.63
CA PHE A 188 -18.43 0.66 -0.15
C PHE A 188 -18.10 0.18 1.27
N SER A 189 -19.13 -0.22 2.01
CA SER A 189 -19.11 -0.80 3.37
C SER A 189 -20.49 -0.60 3.98
N GLU A 190 -21.00 -1.58 4.72
CA GLU A 190 -22.21 -1.40 5.53
C GLU A 190 -22.08 -0.28 6.56
N ALA A 191 -20.88 -0.09 7.13
CA ALA A 191 -20.67 0.80 8.27
C ALA A 191 -20.08 2.17 7.87
N VAL A 192 -19.05 2.19 7.01
CA VAL A 192 -18.14 3.35 6.89
C VAL A 192 -17.95 3.86 5.46
N ALA A 193 -18.84 3.49 4.53
CA ALA A 193 -18.79 3.97 3.14
C ALA A 193 -18.87 5.50 3.06
N TYR A 194 -19.76 6.12 3.85
CA TYR A 194 -19.91 7.58 3.91
C TYR A 194 -18.69 8.26 4.54
N ASP A 195 -18.11 7.69 5.60
CA ASP A 195 -16.90 8.23 6.22
C ASP A 195 -15.72 8.24 5.25
N THR A 196 -15.57 7.14 4.51
CA THR A 196 -14.55 6.99 3.46
C THR A 196 -14.72 8.04 2.36
N ALA A 197 -15.94 8.24 1.87
CA ALA A 197 -16.25 9.25 0.87
C ALA A 197 -16.04 10.68 1.40
N ASN A 198 -16.53 10.98 2.62
CA ASN A 198 -16.33 12.27 3.27
C ASN A 198 -14.84 12.59 3.43
N ARG A 199 -14.04 11.58 3.81
CA ARG A 199 -12.60 11.73 3.90
C ARG A 199 -11.99 12.13 2.56
N MET A 200 -12.36 11.48 1.45
CA MET A 200 -11.90 11.86 0.11
C MET A 200 -12.32 13.29 -0.26
N ILE A 201 -13.57 13.67 0.04
CA ILE A 201 -14.09 15.03 -0.19
C ILE A 201 -13.28 16.06 0.60
N TYR A 202 -12.97 15.80 1.86
CA TYR A 202 -12.12 16.69 2.68
C TYR A 202 -10.69 16.80 2.16
N ALA A 203 -10.20 15.78 1.44
CA ALA A 203 -8.91 15.84 0.73
C ALA A 203 -8.97 16.68 -0.57
N GLY A 204 -10.17 17.07 -1.01
CA GLY A 204 -10.40 17.85 -2.23
C GLY A 204 -10.69 17.01 -3.47
N ILE A 205 -11.11 15.75 -3.32
CA ILE A 205 -11.67 14.96 -4.44
C ILE A 205 -13.10 15.46 -4.71
N ASP A 206 -13.47 15.62 -5.99
CA ASP A 206 -14.82 16.06 -6.35
C ASP A 206 -15.84 14.98 -5.93
N LYS A 207 -16.88 15.40 -5.20
CA LYS A 207 -17.97 14.52 -4.78
C LYS A 207 -18.68 13.82 -5.95
N ASN A 208 -18.66 14.43 -7.14
CA ASN A 208 -19.32 13.88 -8.33
C ASN A 208 -18.55 12.69 -8.92
N ASP A 209 -17.26 12.56 -8.57
CA ASP A 209 -16.40 11.44 -8.99
C ASP A 209 -16.44 10.28 -7.97
N ILE A 210 -17.32 10.36 -6.96
CA ILE A 210 -17.42 9.36 -5.88
C ILE A 210 -18.82 8.72 -5.88
N SER A 211 -18.87 7.41 -6.06
CA SER A 211 -20.04 6.59 -5.73
C SER A 211 -19.94 6.08 -4.30
N VAL A 212 -21.04 6.16 -3.55
CA VAL A 212 -21.12 5.64 -2.17
C VAL A 212 -22.16 4.54 -2.09
N LEU A 213 -21.72 3.34 -1.71
CA LEU A 213 -22.54 2.14 -1.55
C LEU A 213 -22.55 1.76 -0.05
N PRO A 214 -23.57 2.14 0.74
CA PRO A 214 -23.64 1.82 2.16
C PRO A 214 -24.08 0.38 2.40
N ASN A 215 -23.37 -0.58 1.78
CA ASN A 215 -23.57 -2.02 1.90
C ASN A 215 -22.34 -2.76 1.36
N ASP A 216 -22.26 -4.06 1.66
CA ASP A 216 -21.22 -4.97 1.19
C ASP A 216 -21.73 -5.98 0.15
N SER A 217 -22.82 -5.65 -0.57
CA SER A 217 -23.36 -6.53 -1.60
C SER A 217 -22.42 -6.60 -2.81
N ASP A 218 -21.89 -7.79 -3.07
CA ASP A 218 -21.03 -8.04 -4.23
C ASP A 218 -21.73 -7.65 -5.54
N GLU A 219 -23.03 -7.94 -5.66
CA GLU A 219 -23.83 -7.58 -6.84
C GLU A 219 -23.90 -6.06 -7.02
N ALA A 220 -24.15 -5.32 -5.94
CA ALA A 220 -24.23 -3.86 -5.99
C ALA A 220 -22.86 -3.25 -6.34
N ILE A 221 -21.78 -3.75 -5.74
CA ILE A 221 -20.41 -3.32 -6.01
C ILE A 221 -20.04 -3.55 -7.47
N LEU A 222 -20.28 -4.76 -7.99
CA LEU A 222 -19.95 -5.12 -9.37
C LEU A 222 -20.85 -4.39 -10.38
N SER A 223 -22.14 -4.20 -10.07
CA SER A 223 -23.06 -3.42 -10.90
C SER A 223 -22.68 -1.94 -10.98
N GLU A 224 -22.22 -1.36 -9.86
CA GLU A 224 -21.68 0.01 -9.88
C GLU A 224 -20.42 0.08 -10.73
N LEU A 225 -19.51 -0.89 -10.57
CA LEU A 225 -18.27 -0.96 -11.34
C LEU A 225 -18.52 -1.10 -12.85
N ASP A 226 -19.57 -1.80 -13.27
CA ASP A 226 -19.97 -1.98 -14.67
C ASP A 226 -20.39 -0.67 -15.37
N LYS A 227 -20.75 0.39 -14.62
CA LYS A 227 -21.15 1.68 -15.19
C LYS A 227 -20.00 2.44 -15.85
N PHE A 228 -18.76 2.03 -15.59
CA PHE A 228 -17.56 2.76 -16.01
C PHE A 228 -16.76 1.95 -17.04
N ASP A 229 -16.45 2.57 -18.18
CA ASP A 229 -15.65 1.97 -19.25
C ASP A 229 -14.13 2.13 -18.98
N VAL A 230 -13.68 1.53 -17.88
CA VAL A 230 -12.26 1.47 -17.48
C VAL A 230 -11.94 0.07 -16.95
N ASP A 231 -10.93 -0.56 -17.54
CA ASP A 231 -10.55 -1.95 -17.22
C ASP A 231 -9.53 -2.06 -16.08
N ASN A 232 -8.74 -1.01 -15.80
CA ASN A 232 -7.78 -1.02 -14.70
C ASN A 232 -8.46 -0.60 -13.39
N VAL A 233 -8.56 -1.52 -12.43
CA VAL A 233 -9.25 -1.29 -11.16
C VAL A 233 -8.31 -1.62 -10.01
N TYR A 234 -8.18 -0.71 -9.05
CA TYR A 234 -7.50 -1.00 -7.79
C TYR A 234 -8.54 -1.23 -6.70
N LEU A 235 -8.37 -2.31 -5.93
CA LEU A 235 -9.27 -2.70 -4.84
C LEU A 235 -8.50 -2.66 -3.52
N ILE A 236 -8.97 -1.87 -2.56
CA ILE A 236 -8.52 -1.92 -1.16
C ILE A 236 -9.71 -2.35 -0.31
N THR A 237 -9.64 -3.52 0.33
CA THR A 237 -10.67 -3.99 1.25
C THR A 237 -10.12 -5.06 2.19
N TRP A 238 -10.95 -5.56 3.12
CA TRP A 238 -10.59 -6.66 4.00
C TRP A 238 -10.43 -7.98 3.24
N LEU A 239 -9.53 -8.84 3.72
CA LEU A 239 -9.25 -10.12 3.09
C LEU A 239 -10.50 -11.00 2.94
N LYS A 240 -11.40 -10.97 3.94
CA LYS A 240 -12.66 -11.71 3.88
C LYS A 240 -13.53 -11.23 2.71
N LYS A 241 -13.73 -9.91 2.62
CA LYS A 241 -14.51 -9.26 1.55
C LYS A 241 -13.90 -9.49 0.17
N TYR A 242 -12.56 -9.45 0.07
CA TYR A 242 -11.83 -9.82 -1.14
C TYR A 242 -12.18 -11.25 -1.59
N HIS A 243 -12.20 -12.24 -0.70
CA HIS A 243 -12.54 -13.62 -1.07
C HIS A 243 -14.01 -13.81 -1.46
N GLU A 244 -14.91 -13.00 -0.91
CA GLU A 244 -16.32 -12.96 -1.35
C GLU A 244 -16.40 -12.42 -2.78
N LEU A 245 -15.79 -11.25 -3.04
CA LEU A 245 -15.71 -10.66 -4.38
C LEU A 245 -15.00 -11.58 -5.38
N GLU A 246 -13.97 -12.33 -4.98
CA GLU A 246 -13.29 -13.31 -5.85
C GLU A 246 -14.24 -14.42 -6.32
N LYS A 247 -15.16 -14.88 -5.48
CA LYS A 247 -16.18 -15.87 -5.85
C LYS A 247 -17.23 -15.24 -6.75
N SER A 248 -17.72 -14.06 -6.36
CA SER A 248 -18.76 -13.34 -7.09
C SER A 248 -18.29 -12.88 -8.47
N THR A 249 -17.04 -12.45 -8.63
CA THR A 249 -16.47 -12.09 -9.94
C THR A 249 -16.45 -13.26 -10.93
N LYS A 250 -16.32 -14.51 -10.45
CA LYS A 250 -16.45 -15.71 -11.31
C LYS A 250 -17.90 -15.94 -11.70
N GLN A 251 -18.82 -15.88 -10.73
CA GLN A 251 -20.26 -16.07 -10.94
C GLN A 251 -20.87 -15.02 -11.89
N TYR A 252 -20.56 -13.73 -11.67
CA TYR A 252 -21.12 -12.61 -12.44
C TYR A 252 -20.27 -12.22 -13.65
N GLY A 253 -19.05 -12.74 -13.76
CA GLY A 253 -18.11 -12.42 -14.84
C GLY A 253 -18.26 -13.29 -16.08
N GLY A 254 -19.09 -14.35 -16.03
CA GLY A 254 -19.31 -15.26 -17.16
C GLY A 254 -18.13 -16.18 -17.49
N ASN A 255 -17.18 -16.35 -16.58
CA ASN A 255 -16.05 -17.26 -16.70
C ASN A 255 -16.32 -18.52 -15.87
N GLU A 256 -17.25 -19.37 -16.33
CA GLU A 256 -17.28 -20.80 -15.96
C GLU A 256 -16.44 -21.61 -16.94
#